data_AF-A0A8H8RVR5-F1
#
_entry.id   AF-A0A8H8RVR5-F1
#
_cell.length_a   1.000
_cell.length_b   1.000
_cell.length_c   1.000
_cell.angle_alpha   90.00
_cell.angle_beta   90.00
_cell.angle_gamma   90.00
#
_symmetry.space_group_name_H-M   'P 1'
#
loop_
_entity.id
_entity.type
_entity.pdbx_description
1 polymer ?
#
loop_
_entity_poly.entity_id
_entity_poly.type
_entity_poly.pdbx_seq_one_letter_code
_entity_poly.pdbx_strand_id
1 'polypeptide(L)'
;MEPQEISQPIVPWHRDSHPFVCVVMLSNAEYMLDGETGLMSGDGTITKVRSPQCVKRSLKWLSGHAVVLQGRSVSHIAIPGGNMAERITIVCSFRPRDPRLFDSSTNMNIRNKSLVPELNYQWTTYRLQLLSERFAILSDDLKTRYKQTCEDTDLEGKLGACETETINAEELSVWMKTQMKYMEQTLHEMRPLTAEDGVISNVGDEVV
;
A
#
# COMPACT_ATOMS: atom_id res chain seq x y z
N MET A 1 32.55 4.37 1.14
CA MET A 1 32.25 2.94 0.98
C MET A 1 31.50 2.84 -0.33
N GLU A 2 32.10 2.25 -1.37
CA GLU A 2 31.41 2.11 -2.65
C GLU A 2 30.13 1.29 -2.46
N PRO A 3 29.03 1.59 -3.18
CA PRO A 3 27.86 0.74 -3.18
C PRO A 3 28.29 -0.65 -3.63
N GLN A 4 28.11 -1.66 -2.78
CA GLN A 4 28.36 -3.05 -3.18
C GLN A 4 27.47 -3.35 -4.39
N GLU A 5 28.07 -3.67 -5.54
CA GLU A 5 27.36 -4.13 -6.72
C GLU A 5 26.60 -5.42 -6.35
N ILE A 6 25.29 -5.30 -6.21
CA ILE A 6 24.41 -6.44 -6.07
C ILE A 6 24.35 -7.09 -7.46
N SER A 7 24.94 -8.28 -7.62
CA SER A 7 24.78 -9.09 -8.84
C SER A 7 23.29 -9.20 -9.19
N GLN A 8 22.93 -9.23 -10.48
CA GLN A 8 21.55 -9.04 -10.97
C GLN A 8 20.44 -9.51 -10.00
N PRO A 9 19.72 -8.56 -9.36
CA PRO A 9 18.70 -8.90 -8.38
C PRO A 9 17.49 -9.56 -9.02
N ILE A 10 16.91 -10.57 -8.36
CA ILE A 10 15.71 -11.29 -8.81
C ILE A 10 14.53 -10.31 -8.98
N VAL A 11 14.40 -9.40 -8.01
CA VAL A 11 13.55 -8.22 -8.11
C VAL A 11 14.43 -7.04 -7.72
N PRO A 12 14.66 -6.06 -8.61
CA PRO A 12 15.47 -4.88 -8.30
C PRO A 12 14.85 -4.06 -7.18
N TRP A 13 15.56 -3.03 -6.75
CA TRP A 13 15.02 -2.05 -5.80
C TRP A 13 13.63 -1.58 -6.28
N HIS A 14 12.67 -1.56 -5.36
CA HIS A 14 11.29 -1.15 -5.63
C HIS A 14 10.55 -0.79 -4.35
N ARG A 15 9.36 -0.20 -4.53
CA ARG A 15 8.30 -0.12 -3.51
C ARG A 15 7.17 -1.02 -3.94
N ASP A 16 6.55 -1.74 -3.02
CA ASP A 16 5.41 -2.58 -3.38
C ASP A 16 4.20 -1.75 -3.82
N SER A 17 3.32 -2.44 -4.52
CA SER A 17 2.02 -1.93 -4.93
C SER A 17 1.12 -1.56 -3.74
N HIS A 18 1.24 -2.26 -2.61
CA HIS A 18 0.32 -2.15 -1.46
C HIS A 18 1.00 -1.56 -0.22
N PRO A 19 0.23 -0.90 0.69
CA PRO A 19 0.78 -0.21 1.85
C PRO A 19 1.57 -1.15 2.78
N PHE A 20 1.05 -2.34 3.03
CA PHE A 20 1.68 -3.35 3.88
C PHE A 20 1.84 -4.65 3.12
N VAL A 21 2.95 -5.34 3.32
CA VAL A 21 3.12 -6.71 2.83
C VAL A 21 3.68 -7.61 3.91
N CYS A 22 3.28 -8.87 3.88
CA CYS A 22 3.84 -9.96 4.67
C CYS A 22 4.52 -10.94 3.72
N VAL A 23 5.83 -11.06 3.84
CA VAL A 23 6.65 -12.00 3.07
C VAL A 23 6.98 -13.18 3.96
N VAL A 24 6.57 -14.37 3.55
CA VAL A 24 6.85 -15.62 4.28
C VAL A 24 7.84 -16.45 3.47
N MET A 25 8.93 -16.87 4.13
CA MET A 25 9.90 -17.80 3.56
C MET A 25 9.39 -19.24 3.70
N LEU A 26 9.13 -19.90 2.57
CA LEU A 26 8.64 -21.28 2.54
C LEU A 26 9.79 -22.28 2.44
N SER A 27 10.87 -21.93 1.72
CA SER A 27 12.05 -22.78 1.60
C SER A 27 12.80 -22.91 2.92
N ASN A 28 13.40 -24.08 3.17
CA ASN A 28 14.42 -24.20 4.21
C ASN A 28 15.66 -23.41 3.78
N ALA A 29 15.88 -22.26 4.41
CA ALA A 29 16.96 -21.36 4.07
C ALA A 29 18.15 -21.46 5.05
N GLU A 30 18.25 -22.54 5.83
CA GLU A 30 19.32 -22.80 6.82
C GLU A 30 20.72 -22.61 6.22
N TYR A 31 20.92 -22.97 4.95
CA TYR A 31 22.19 -22.85 4.23
C TYR A 31 22.23 -21.73 3.17
N MET A 32 21.18 -20.91 3.04
CA MET A 32 21.12 -19.74 2.13
C MET A 32 22.18 -18.67 2.41
N LEU A 33 23.15 -18.47 1.54
CA LEU A 33 24.03 -17.29 1.60
C LEU A 33 23.29 -16.11 0.98
N ASP A 34 23.34 -14.95 1.63
CA ASP A 34 22.55 -13.76 1.25
C ASP A 34 21.04 -14.08 1.13
N GLY A 35 20.34 -13.64 0.08
CA GLY A 35 18.92 -13.96 -0.13
C GLY A 35 17.93 -13.16 0.71
N GLU A 36 18.43 -12.27 1.57
CA GLU A 36 17.64 -11.45 2.48
C GLU A 36 16.89 -10.32 1.75
N THR A 37 15.82 -9.82 2.39
CA THR A 37 15.22 -8.55 1.96
C THR A 37 16.11 -7.41 2.43
N GLY A 38 16.69 -6.65 1.50
CA GLY A 38 17.39 -5.41 1.81
C GLY A 38 16.38 -4.25 1.87
N LEU A 39 16.43 -3.43 2.91
CA LEU A 39 15.65 -2.20 3.05
C LEU A 39 16.56 -1.00 2.92
N MET A 40 16.12 0.03 2.19
CA MET A 40 16.80 1.31 2.09
C MET A 40 16.31 2.23 3.22
N SER A 41 17.23 2.60 4.10
CA SER A 41 17.01 3.59 5.17
C SER A 41 16.97 5.01 4.60
N GLY A 42 16.42 5.97 5.35
CA GLY A 42 16.34 7.38 4.93
C GLY A 42 17.70 8.07 4.76
N ASP A 43 18.76 7.53 5.38
CA ASP A 43 20.15 7.98 5.21
C ASP A 43 20.88 7.29 4.04
N GLY A 44 20.16 6.47 3.26
CA GLY A 44 20.73 5.71 2.14
C GLY A 44 21.46 4.43 2.55
N THR A 45 21.53 4.11 3.84
CA THR A 45 22.10 2.83 4.30
C THR A 45 21.18 1.67 3.97
N ILE A 46 21.76 0.49 3.74
CA ILE A 46 21.00 -0.73 3.47
C ILE A 46 20.94 -1.59 4.73
N THR A 47 19.73 -1.81 5.24
CA THR A 47 19.48 -2.73 6.34
C THR A 47 18.95 -4.05 5.80
N LYS A 48 19.70 -5.13 5.98
CA LYS A 48 19.22 -6.48 5.65
C LYS A 48 18.25 -6.95 6.72
N VAL A 49 17.00 -7.23 6.35
CA VAL A 49 16.04 -7.84 7.27
C VAL A 49 16.50 -9.25 7.58
N ARG A 50 16.60 -9.56 8.87
CA ARG A 50 16.97 -10.89 9.35
C ARG A 50 15.80 -11.50 10.10
N SER A 51 15.65 -12.81 9.98
CA SER A 51 14.65 -13.55 10.75
C SER A 51 14.93 -13.42 12.27
N PRO A 52 13.89 -13.38 13.14
CA PRO A 52 14.03 -13.16 14.59
C PRO A 52 15.01 -14.10 15.34
N GLN A 53 15.38 -15.26 14.80
CA GLN A 53 16.36 -16.18 15.42
C GLN A 53 17.82 -15.93 15.05
N CYS A 54 18.15 -14.91 14.25
CA CYS A 54 19.53 -14.52 13.97
C CYS A 54 20.30 -13.91 15.18
N VAL A 55 19.70 -13.94 16.39
CA VAL A 55 20.21 -13.31 17.62
C VAL A 55 21.22 -14.19 18.37
N LYS A 56 21.39 -15.47 17.99
CA LYS A 56 22.48 -16.32 18.52
C LYS A 56 23.34 -16.82 17.37
N ARG A 57 24.45 -16.11 17.13
CA ARG A 57 25.66 -16.60 16.44
C ARG A 57 25.38 -17.42 15.16
N SER A 58 25.32 -16.74 14.02
CA SER A 58 25.47 -17.34 12.68
C SER A 58 24.42 -18.39 12.24
N LEU A 59 23.13 -18.22 12.53
CA LEU A 59 22.11 -18.99 11.82
C LEU A 59 21.08 -18.13 11.08
N LYS A 60 21.00 -18.51 9.80
CA LYS A 60 20.21 -18.06 8.66
C LYS A 60 18.71 -18.23 8.86
N TRP A 61 17.96 -17.63 7.93
CA TRP A 61 16.54 -17.86 7.70
C TRP A 61 16.15 -19.35 7.82
N LEU A 62 15.32 -19.70 8.79
CA LEU A 62 14.62 -20.98 8.81
C LEU A 62 13.29 -20.84 8.07
N SER A 63 12.80 -21.92 7.44
CA SER A 63 11.46 -21.96 6.85
C SER A 63 10.38 -21.59 7.88
N GLY A 64 9.27 -21.01 7.43
CA GLY A 64 8.12 -20.68 8.28
C GLY A 64 8.21 -19.33 9.01
N HIS A 65 9.16 -18.47 8.66
CA HIS A 65 9.27 -17.12 9.20
C HIS A 65 8.62 -16.09 8.27
N ALA A 66 8.07 -15.05 8.87
CA ALA A 66 7.39 -13.96 8.17
C ALA A 66 8.04 -12.61 8.50
N VAL A 67 8.11 -11.74 7.50
CA VAL A 67 8.47 -10.33 7.64
C VAL A 67 7.30 -9.49 7.18
N VAL A 68 6.85 -8.58 8.05
CA VAL A 68 5.88 -7.55 7.69
C VAL A 68 6.62 -6.25 7.46
N LEU A 69 6.38 -5.60 6.32
CA LEU A 69 6.98 -4.32 5.98
C LEU A 69 5.96 -3.33 5.39
N GLN A 70 6.30 -2.05 5.49
CA GLN A 70 5.58 -0.95 4.85
C GLN A 70 5.93 -0.93 3.35
N GLY A 71 5.36 -1.87 2.59
CA GLY A 71 5.70 -2.17 1.20
C GLY A 71 5.75 -0.94 0.30
N ARG A 72 4.70 -0.11 0.32
CA ARG A 72 4.61 1.09 -0.52
C ARG A 72 5.54 2.20 -0.08
N SER A 73 5.91 2.27 1.20
CA SER A 73 6.66 3.39 1.77
C SER A 73 8.17 3.15 1.73
N VAL A 74 8.61 1.91 1.94
CA VAL A 74 10.02 1.55 2.09
C VAL A 74 10.54 0.94 0.80
N SER A 75 11.57 1.54 0.22
CA SER A 75 12.28 0.94 -0.91
C SER A 75 13.05 -0.29 -0.44
N HIS A 76 12.90 -1.39 -1.15
CA HIS A 76 13.46 -2.67 -0.78
C HIS A 76 13.84 -3.52 -1.98
N ILE A 77 14.67 -4.53 -1.75
CA ILE A 77 15.21 -5.42 -2.75
C ILE A 77 15.24 -6.86 -2.24
N ALA A 78 14.98 -7.82 -3.13
CA ALA A 78 15.30 -9.22 -2.87
C ALA A 78 16.76 -9.45 -3.29
N ILE A 79 17.66 -9.50 -2.32
CA ILE A 79 19.09 -9.76 -2.58
C ILE A 79 19.19 -11.18 -3.17
N PRO A 80 19.96 -11.39 -4.25
CA PRO A 80 20.23 -12.73 -4.75
C PRO A 80 20.74 -13.63 -3.64
N GLY A 81 20.15 -14.82 -3.52
CA GLY A 81 20.61 -15.85 -2.61
C GLY A 81 21.48 -16.87 -3.33
N GLY A 82 22.38 -17.51 -2.58
CA GLY A 82 23.20 -18.63 -3.03
C GLY A 82 23.18 -19.79 -2.05
N ASN A 83 23.83 -20.90 -2.41
CA ASN A 83 23.96 -22.09 -1.55
C ASN A 83 22.62 -22.67 -1.06
N MET A 84 21.62 -22.62 -1.93
CA MET A 84 20.29 -23.18 -1.71
C MET A 84 19.76 -23.69 -3.06
N ALA A 85 19.01 -24.79 -3.04
CA ALA A 85 18.46 -25.37 -4.27
C ALA A 85 17.34 -24.49 -4.86
N GLU A 86 16.48 -23.93 -4.01
CA GLU A 86 15.37 -23.08 -4.40
C GLU A 86 15.03 -22.07 -3.30
N ARG A 87 14.51 -20.90 -3.70
CA ARG A 87 14.02 -19.84 -2.81
C ARG A 87 12.56 -19.55 -3.12
N ILE A 88 11.66 -20.16 -2.35
CA ILE A 88 10.22 -19.99 -2.46
C ILE A 88 9.75 -19.07 -1.34
N THR A 89 9.07 -17.99 -1.73
CA THR A 89 8.43 -17.04 -0.82
C THR A 89 6.99 -16.82 -1.24
N ILE A 90 6.09 -16.65 -0.27
CA ILE A 90 4.75 -16.12 -0.52
C ILE A 90 4.67 -14.68 -0.01
N VAL A 91 4.07 -13.80 -0.81
CA VAL A 91 3.85 -12.39 -0.45
C VAL A 91 2.35 -12.17 -0.34
N CYS A 92 1.90 -11.76 0.84
CA CYS A 92 0.52 -11.36 1.09
C CYS A 92 0.46 -9.85 1.31
N SER A 93 -0.32 -9.16 0.49
CA SER A 93 -0.49 -7.70 0.59
C SER A 93 -1.69 -7.34 1.44
N PHE A 94 -1.59 -6.24 2.18
CA PHE A 94 -2.66 -5.71 3.02
C PHE A 94 -2.84 -4.21 2.81
N ARG A 95 -4.06 -3.77 3.08
CA ARG A 95 -4.48 -2.37 3.09
C ARG A 95 -5.18 -2.03 4.42
N PRO A 96 -5.31 -0.74 4.77
CA PRO A 96 -6.19 -0.33 5.84
C PRO A 96 -7.61 -0.85 5.64
N ARG A 97 -8.22 -1.37 6.72
CA ARG A 97 -9.62 -1.82 6.71
C ARG A 97 -10.59 -0.63 6.71
N ASP A 98 -10.26 0.41 7.47
CA ASP A 98 -11.10 1.60 7.61
C ASP A 98 -11.08 2.43 6.32
N PRO A 99 -12.24 2.66 5.67
CA PRO A 99 -12.33 3.45 4.45
C PRO A 99 -11.98 4.93 4.65
N ARG A 100 -11.99 5.46 5.89
CA ARG A 100 -11.57 6.83 6.19
C ARG A 100 -10.07 7.03 6.08
N LEU A 101 -9.28 5.96 6.24
CA LEU A 101 -7.83 6.03 6.14
C LEU A 101 -7.39 6.12 4.67
N PHE A 102 -6.25 6.78 4.48
CA PHE A 102 -5.63 6.87 3.17
C PHE A 102 -5.19 5.49 2.69
N ASP A 103 -5.60 5.12 1.48
CA ASP A 103 -5.18 3.91 0.80
C ASP A 103 -4.19 4.26 -0.31
N SER A 104 -2.92 3.91 -0.10
CA SER A 104 -1.83 4.11 -1.06
C SER A 104 -1.62 2.93 -2.01
N SER A 105 -2.58 1.99 -2.08
CA SER A 105 -2.54 0.87 -3.01
C SER A 105 -2.49 1.35 -4.47
N THR A 106 -1.74 0.63 -5.29
CA THR A 106 -1.52 0.87 -6.73
C THR A 106 -1.34 -0.48 -7.44
N ASN A 107 -1.51 -0.52 -8.76
CA ASN A 107 -1.20 -1.70 -9.57
C ASN A 107 0.21 -1.66 -10.20
N MET A 108 1.01 -0.63 -9.91
CA MET A 108 2.27 -0.29 -10.59
C MET A 108 3.18 -1.49 -10.88
N ASN A 109 3.42 -2.36 -9.88
CA ASN A 109 4.38 -3.46 -9.99
C ASN A 109 3.75 -4.82 -10.27
N ILE A 110 2.42 -4.87 -10.45
CA ILE A 110 1.68 -6.13 -10.65
C ILE A 110 0.97 -6.21 -12.00
N ARG A 111 0.77 -5.09 -12.72
CA ARG A 111 0.03 -5.08 -14.00
C ARG A 111 0.64 -5.99 -15.05
N ASN A 112 1.97 -5.95 -15.20
CA ASN A 112 2.68 -6.77 -16.18
C ASN A 112 2.90 -8.23 -15.74
N LYS A 113 2.51 -8.58 -14.50
CA LYS A 113 2.64 -9.94 -13.93
C LYS A 113 1.29 -10.61 -13.71
N SER A 114 0.19 -9.97 -14.09
CA SER A 114 -1.17 -10.39 -13.78
C SER A 114 -2.00 -10.58 -15.05
N LEU A 115 -3.08 -11.33 -14.95
CA LEU A 115 -4.11 -11.35 -15.99
C LEU A 115 -4.85 -10.01 -15.99
N VAL A 116 -4.53 -9.14 -16.93
CA VAL A 116 -5.02 -7.75 -16.97
C VAL A 116 -6.55 -7.62 -16.87
N PRO A 117 -7.38 -8.44 -17.58
CA PRO A 117 -8.83 -8.35 -17.43
C PRO A 117 -9.32 -8.65 -16.02
N GLU A 118 -8.75 -9.67 -15.36
CA GLU A 118 -9.09 -10.04 -13.99
C GLU A 118 -8.65 -8.96 -13.00
N LEU A 119 -7.41 -8.46 -13.17
CA LEU A 119 -6.87 -7.37 -12.36
C LEU A 119 -7.75 -6.12 -12.44
N ASN A 120 -8.14 -5.71 -13.65
CA ASN A 120 -8.98 -4.53 -13.86
C ASN A 120 -10.36 -4.71 -13.23
N TYR A 121 -10.96 -5.90 -13.33
CA TYR A 121 -12.23 -6.20 -12.68
C TYR A 121 -12.13 -6.08 -11.15
N GLN A 122 -11.13 -6.74 -10.54
CA GLN A 122 -10.93 -6.73 -9.09
C GLN A 122 -10.60 -5.32 -8.58
N TRP A 123 -9.69 -4.63 -9.25
CA TRP A 123 -9.26 -3.27 -8.93
C TRP A 123 -10.44 -2.30 -8.98
N THR A 124 -11.17 -2.25 -10.08
CA THR A 124 -12.28 -1.30 -10.25
C THR A 124 -13.38 -1.56 -9.23
N THR A 125 -13.77 -2.83 -9.05
CA THR A 125 -14.83 -3.21 -8.11
C THR A 125 -14.47 -2.80 -6.69
N TYR A 126 -13.23 -3.09 -6.26
CA TYR A 126 -12.72 -2.69 -4.95
C TYR A 126 -12.75 -1.16 -4.77
N ARG A 127 -12.19 -0.40 -5.72
CA ARG A 127 -12.06 1.06 -5.61
C ARG A 127 -13.43 1.74 -5.55
N LEU A 128 -14.40 1.27 -6.34
CA LEU A 128 -15.78 1.78 -6.34
C LEU A 128 -16.51 1.45 -5.03
N GLN A 129 -16.35 0.24 -4.50
CA GLN A 129 -16.94 -0.13 -3.20
C GLN A 129 -16.38 0.75 -2.07
N LEU A 130 -15.08 0.99 -2.03
CA LEU A 130 -14.46 1.86 -1.04
C LEU A 130 -14.98 3.30 -1.13
N LEU A 131 -15.11 3.85 -2.33
CA LEU A 131 -15.69 5.18 -2.53
C LEU A 131 -17.13 5.24 -2.03
N SER A 132 -17.94 4.24 -2.36
CA SER A 132 -19.32 4.13 -1.85
C SER A 132 -19.37 4.17 -0.32
N GLU A 133 -18.52 3.40 0.36
CA GLU A 133 -18.41 3.43 1.82
C GLU A 133 -18.00 4.80 2.35
N ARG A 134 -17.04 5.47 1.71
CA ARG A 134 -16.59 6.83 2.08
C ARG A 134 -17.72 7.87 1.95
N PHE A 135 -18.48 7.83 0.86
CA PHE A 135 -19.62 8.74 0.66
C PHE A 135 -20.75 8.47 1.66
N ALA A 136 -21.04 7.19 1.94
CA ALA A 136 -22.04 6.82 2.94
C ALA A 136 -21.66 7.35 4.34
N ILE A 137 -20.40 7.13 4.75
CA ILE A 137 -19.85 7.64 6.00
C ILE A 137 -20.00 9.17 6.09
N LEU A 138 -19.54 9.91 5.08
CA LEU A 138 -19.63 11.36 5.09
C LEU A 138 -21.09 11.83 5.17
N SER A 139 -21.99 11.17 4.44
CA SER A 139 -23.42 11.48 4.50
C SER A 139 -24.00 11.27 5.89
N ASP A 140 -23.64 10.18 6.57
CA ASP A 140 -24.13 9.89 7.92
C ASP A 140 -23.52 10.80 8.98
N ASP A 141 -22.24 11.17 8.83
CA ASP A 141 -21.58 12.16 9.69
C ASP A 141 -22.27 13.53 9.56
N LEU A 142 -22.64 13.94 8.34
CA LEU A 142 -23.39 15.18 8.09
C LEU A 142 -24.81 15.14 8.69
N LYS A 143 -25.54 14.02 8.54
CA LYS A 143 -26.86 13.86 9.17
C LYS A 143 -26.79 13.94 10.69
N THR A 144 -25.75 13.34 11.27
CA THR A 144 -25.53 13.36 12.73
C THR A 144 -25.25 14.78 13.21
N ARG A 145 -24.35 15.50 12.53
CA ARG A 145 -24.05 16.91 12.83
C ARG A 145 -25.27 17.80 12.68
N TYR A 146 -26.04 17.63 11.61
CA TYR A 146 -27.29 18.37 11.38
C TYR A 146 -28.27 18.16 12.54
N LYS A 147 -28.50 16.90 12.93
CA LYS A 147 -29.40 16.57 14.03
C LYS A 147 -28.96 17.24 15.35
N GLN A 148 -27.69 17.11 15.71
CA GLN A 148 -27.13 17.74 16.91
C GLN A 148 -27.28 19.25 16.87
N THR A 149 -26.98 19.86 15.73
CA THR A 149 -27.08 21.31 15.54
C THR A 149 -28.52 21.79 15.71
N CYS A 150 -29.48 21.09 15.11
CA CYS A 150 -30.90 21.41 15.32
C CYS A 150 -31.28 21.28 16.80
N GLU A 151 -30.86 20.22 17.50
CA GLU A 151 -31.13 20.06 18.94
C GLU A 151 -30.55 21.22 19.77
N ASP A 152 -29.39 21.75 19.38
CA ASP A 152 -28.73 22.86 20.07
C ASP A 152 -29.36 24.23 19.76
N THR A 153 -29.90 24.44 18.55
CA THR A 153 -30.47 25.73 18.11
C THR A 153 -31.98 25.83 18.29
N ASP A 154 -32.69 24.71 18.39
CA ASP A 154 -34.15 24.65 18.42
C ASP A 154 -34.71 24.72 19.85
N LEU A 155 -34.75 25.93 20.41
CA LEU A 155 -35.35 26.21 21.72
C LEU A 155 -36.86 25.90 21.80
N GLU A 156 -37.55 25.76 20.65
CA GLU A 156 -39.01 25.60 20.55
C GLU A 156 -39.46 24.20 20.06
N GLY A 157 -38.54 23.30 19.69
CA GLY A 157 -38.83 21.94 19.23
C GLY A 157 -39.41 21.84 17.80
N LYS A 158 -39.20 22.84 16.95
CA LYS A 158 -39.58 22.83 15.53
C LYS A 158 -38.53 22.13 14.66
N LEU A 159 -38.86 20.92 14.22
CA LEU A 159 -38.11 20.16 13.21
C LEU A 159 -37.77 21.03 11.98
N GLY A 160 -36.49 21.07 11.62
CA GLY A 160 -36.01 21.70 10.39
C GLY A 160 -35.39 23.10 10.54
N ALA A 161 -35.34 23.67 11.74
CA ALA A 161 -34.78 24.99 12.00
C ALA A 161 -33.26 24.95 12.29
N CYS A 162 -32.45 24.51 11.33
CA CYS A 162 -30.99 24.58 11.46
C CYS A 162 -30.51 26.01 11.15
N GLU A 163 -30.22 26.80 12.19
CA GLU A 163 -29.85 28.21 12.06
C GLU A 163 -28.34 28.45 11.90
N THR A 164 -27.53 27.42 12.13
CA THR A 164 -26.06 27.49 11.98
C THR A 164 -25.59 26.60 10.85
N GLU A 165 -24.62 27.10 10.09
CA GLU A 165 -23.98 26.37 9.00
C GLU A 165 -23.34 25.07 9.51
N THR A 166 -23.73 23.93 8.95
CA THR A 166 -23.25 22.60 9.36
C THR A 166 -22.17 22.03 8.43
N ILE A 167 -22.00 22.67 7.26
CA ILE A 167 -21.07 22.23 6.22
C ILE A 167 -20.02 23.30 5.99
N ASN A 168 -18.75 22.93 6.20
CA ASN A 168 -17.63 23.73 5.72
C ASN A 168 -17.37 23.40 4.25
N ALA A 169 -17.72 24.34 3.35
CA ALA A 169 -17.56 24.15 1.91
C ALA A 169 -16.10 23.94 1.47
N GLU A 170 -15.14 24.57 2.15
CA GLU A 170 -13.71 24.42 1.83
C GLU A 170 -13.20 23.02 2.21
N GLU A 171 -13.56 22.53 3.40
CA GLU A 171 -13.23 21.18 3.85
C GLU A 171 -13.84 20.12 2.92
N LEU A 172 -15.11 20.29 2.55
CA LEU A 172 -15.79 19.40 1.63
C LEU A 172 -15.13 19.41 0.25
N SER A 173 -14.73 20.59 -0.24
CA SER A 173 -13.99 20.75 -1.51
C SER A 173 -12.67 19.97 -1.51
N VAL A 174 -11.87 20.08 -0.44
CA VAL A 174 -10.62 19.32 -0.28
C VAL A 174 -10.88 17.81 -0.25
N TRP A 175 -11.90 17.38 0.50
CA TRP A 175 -12.26 15.97 0.59
C TRP A 175 -12.72 15.41 -0.75
N MET A 176 -13.56 16.14 -1.50
CA MET A 176 -14.05 15.75 -2.82
C MET A 176 -12.90 15.66 -3.83
N LYS A 177 -11.98 16.64 -3.84
CA LYS A 177 -10.77 16.60 -4.67
C LYS A 177 -9.93 15.35 -4.40
N THR A 178 -9.83 14.93 -3.14
CA THR A 178 -9.14 13.68 -2.76
C THR A 178 -9.81 12.45 -3.39
N GLN A 179 -11.15 12.40 -3.42
CA GLN A 179 -11.87 11.28 -4.04
C GLN A 179 -11.77 11.30 -5.57
N MET A 180 -11.79 12.48 -6.20
CA MET A 180 -11.59 12.61 -7.65
C MET A 180 -10.22 12.11 -8.07
N LYS A 181 -9.17 12.55 -7.37
CA LYS A 181 -7.80 12.09 -7.56
C LYS A 181 -7.67 10.56 -7.43
N TYR A 182 -8.35 9.98 -6.45
CA TYR A 182 -8.41 8.53 -6.25
C TYR A 182 -9.03 7.78 -7.45
N MET A 183 -10.05 8.36 -8.10
CA MET A 183 -10.65 7.83 -9.33
C MET A 183 -9.75 8.02 -10.54
N GLU A 184 -9.12 9.18 -10.69
CA GLU A 184 -8.16 9.45 -11.77
C GLU A 184 -7.01 8.46 -11.75
N GLN A 185 -6.43 8.21 -10.57
CA GLN A 185 -5.41 7.18 -10.38
C GLN A 185 -5.94 5.78 -10.76
N THR A 186 -7.18 5.46 -10.39
CA THR A 186 -7.80 4.16 -10.70
C THR A 186 -7.85 3.95 -12.22
N LEU A 187 -8.30 4.96 -12.97
CA LEU A 187 -8.37 4.90 -14.44
C LEU A 187 -6.97 4.90 -15.08
N HIS A 188 -6.05 5.70 -14.56
CA HIS A 188 -4.67 5.72 -15.05
C HIS A 188 -4.05 4.32 -15.00
N GLU A 189 -4.27 3.57 -13.92
CA GLU A 189 -3.74 2.22 -13.75
C GLU A 189 -4.47 1.15 -14.61
N MET A 190 -5.61 1.48 -15.21
CA MET A 190 -6.34 0.60 -16.13
C MET A 190 -5.97 0.83 -17.60
N ARG A 191 -5.08 1.78 -17.88
CA ARG A 191 -4.60 2.04 -19.25
C ARG A 191 -3.98 0.79 -19.89
N PRO A 192 -3.78 0.74 -21.21
CA PRO A 192 -3.00 -0.33 -21.84
C PRO A 192 -1.57 -0.41 -21.27
N LEU A 193 -1.00 -1.62 -21.23
CA LEU A 193 0.39 -1.82 -20.85
C LEU A 193 1.32 -1.12 -21.87
N THR A 194 2.30 -0.39 -21.37
CA THR A 194 3.38 0.22 -22.16
C THR A 194 4.72 -0.41 -21.79
N ALA A 195 5.77 -0.11 -22.57
CA ALA A 195 7.13 -0.58 -22.27
C ALA A 195 7.63 -0.09 -20.89
N GLU A 196 7.14 1.07 -20.43
CA GLU A 196 7.47 1.68 -19.15
C GLU A 196 6.93 0.87 -17.96
N ASP A 197 5.83 0.13 -18.14
CA ASP A 197 5.27 -0.73 -17.09
C ASP A 197 6.13 -1.98 -16.82
N GLY A 198 7.13 -2.24 -17.69
CA GLY A 198 8.17 -3.24 -17.47
C GLY A 198 9.33 -2.73 -16.61
N VAL A 199 9.46 -1.42 -16.42
CA VAL A 199 10.55 -0.79 -15.67
C VAL A 199 10.10 -0.63 -14.23
N ILE A 200 10.77 -1.35 -13.34
CA ILE A 200 10.54 -1.22 -11.90
C ILE A 200 11.10 0.13 -11.46
N SER A 201 10.22 1.10 -11.24
CA SER A 201 10.62 2.46 -10.85
C SER A 201 11.01 2.51 -9.37
N ASN A 202 12.27 2.88 -9.12
CA ASN A 202 12.74 3.27 -7.79
C ASN A 202 12.37 4.70 -7.39
N VAL A 203 11.84 5.44 -8.36
CA VAL A 203 11.69 6.86 -8.24
C VAL A 203 10.40 7.15 -7.51
N GLY A 204 10.52 7.94 -6.45
CA GLY A 204 9.38 8.55 -5.76
C GLY A 204 8.73 9.61 -6.62
N ASP A 205 8.37 9.24 -7.85
CA ASP A 205 7.48 10.06 -8.63
C ASP A 205 6.16 10.05 -7.88
N GLU A 206 5.74 11.23 -7.45
CA GLU A 206 4.37 11.55 -7.13
C GLU A 206 3.55 11.20 -8.37
N VAL A 207 3.19 9.92 -8.49
CA VAL A 207 2.26 9.47 -9.52
C VAL A 207 0.90 9.97 -9.07
N VAL A 208 0.55 11.13 -9.65
CA VAL A 208 -0.69 11.89 -9.56
C VAL A 208 -1.44 11.55 -8.29
#